data_AF-A0A8X8BY17-F1
#
_entry.id   AF-A0A8X8BY17-F1
#
_cell.length_a   1.000
_cell.length_b   1.000
_cell.length_c   1.000
_cell.angle_alpha   90.00
_cell.angle_beta   90.00
_cell.angle_gamma   90.00
#
_symmetry.space_group_name_H-M   'P 1'
#
loop_
_entity.id
_entity.type
_entity.pdbx_description
1 polymer ?
#
loop_
_entity_poly.entity_id
_entity_poly.type
_entity_poly.pdbx_seq_one_letter_code
_entity_poly.pdbx_strand_id
1 'polypeptide(L)'
;MNPLISAASVIAAGLAVGLASIGPGVGQGTAAGQAVEGIARQPEAEGKIREESSEYSGLGLVISLGFGIRIMNREKRIGSFQSKKRWEFPINNRKQRILNTIRNSEELRGGAIEQLEKARARLRKVEIEADQFRVNGYSEIEREKLNLINSTYKTLEQLENYKNETIHFEQQRAINQVRQRVFQQALQGALGTLNSCLTNELHLRTISANIGMFGAMKEITN
;
A
#
# COMPACT_ATOMS: atom_id res chain seq x y z
N MET A 1 46.50 -32.50 -9.53
CA MET A 1 46.76 -33.90 -9.14
C MET A 1 48.13 -33.95 -8.52
N ASN A 2 48.31 -34.59 -7.37
CA ASN A 2 49.62 -34.67 -6.72
C ASN A 2 50.60 -35.43 -7.64
N PRO A 3 51.79 -34.89 -7.93
CA PRO A 3 52.74 -35.51 -8.86
C PRO A 3 53.13 -36.92 -8.41
N LEU A 4 53.14 -37.19 -7.10
CA LEU A 4 53.42 -38.50 -6.52
C LEU A 4 52.36 -39.56 -6.89
N ILE A 5 51.07 -39.19 -6.92
CA ILE A 5 49.98 -40.13 -7.27
C ILE A 5 50.04 -40.46 -8.75
N SER A 6 50.31 -39.45 -9.60
CA SER A 6 50.49 -39.68 -11.03
C SER A 6 51.70 -40.57 -11.31
N ALA A 7 52.85 -40.33 -10.67
CA ALA A 7 54.02 -41.19 -10.81
C ALA A 7 53.74 -42.64 -10.35
N ALA A 8 53.12 -42.83 -9.18
CA ALA A 8 52.77 -44.15 -8.67
C ALA A 8 51.80 -44.91 -9.59
N SER A 9 50.81 -44.21 -10.19
CA SER A 9 49.85 -44.84 -11.11
C SER A 9 50.50 -45.36 -12.39
N VAL A 10 51.47 -44.63 -12.96
CA VAL A 10 52.16 -45.04 -14.18
C VAL A 10 53.06 -46.25 -13.92
N ILE A 11 53.74 -46.28 -12.77
CA ILE A 11 54.56 -47.42 -12.36
C ILE A 11 53.70 -48.66 -12.11
N ALA A 12 52.58 -48.52 -11.39
CA ALA A 12 51.66 -49.63 -11.13
C ALA A 12 51.05 -50.19 -12.43
N ALA A 13 50.69 -49.33 -13.38
CA ALA A 13 50.18 -49.75 -14.68
C ALA A 13 51.25 -50.51 -15.49
N GLY A 14 52.49 -50.01 -15.53
CA GLY A 14 53.60 -50.68 -16.22
C GLY A 14 53.89 -52.08 -15.67
N LEU A 15 53.92 -52.22 -14.34
CA LEU A 15 54.14 -53.50 -13.68
C LEU A 15 52.99 -54.49 -13.92
N ALA A 16 51.73 -54.03 -13.85
CA ALA A 16 50.57 -54.88 -14.08
C ALA A 16 50.53 -55.42 -15.52
N VAL A 17 50.79 -54.56 -16.51
CA VAL A 17 50.84 -54.97 -17.93
C VAL A 17 52.02 -55.91 -18.19
N GLY A 18 53.19 -55.61 -17.64
CA GLY A 18 54.38 -56.44 -17.77
C GLY A 18 54.15 -57.87 -17.25
N LEU A 19 53.65 -58.00 -16.02
CA LEU A 19 53.40 -59.30 -15.40
C LEU A 19 52.25 -60.08 -16.07
N ALA A 20 51.20 -59.39 -16.53
CA ALA A 20 50.09 -60.03 -17.23
C ALA A 20 50.49 -60.67 -18.57
N SER A 21 51.57 -60.18 -19.20
CA SER A 21 52.05 -60.69 -20.50
C SER A 21 52.79 -62.03 -20.41
N ILE A 22 53.26 -62.42 -19.21
CA ILE A 22 54.03 -63.64 -18.98
C ILE A 22 53.17 -64.89 -19.23
N GLY A 23 51.92 -64.89 -18.77
CA GLY A 23 51.01 -66.04 -18.91
C GLY A 23 50.79 -66.44 -20.38
N PRO A 24 50.35 -65.51 -21.26
CA PRO A 24 50.24 -65.79 -22.69
C PRO A 24 51.56 -66.19 -23.34
N GLY A 25 52.69 -65.56 -22.97
CA GLY A 25 54.01 -65.87 -23.52
C GLY A 25 54.47 -67.29 -23.21
N VAL A 26 54.29 -67.75 -21.98
CA VAL A 26 54.62 -69.14 -21.58
C VAL A 26 53.69 -70.15 -22.25
N GLY A 27 52.38 -69.85 -22.31
CA GLY A 27 51.40 -70.73 -22.95
C GLY A 27 51.64 -70.93 -24.45
N GLN A 28 51.86 -69.84 -25.19
CA GLN A 28 52.17 -69.90 -26.62
C GLN A 28 53.53 -70.54 -26.90
N GLY A 29 54.55 -70.23 -26.08
CA GLY A 29 55.88 -70.82 -26.22
C GLY A 29 55.89 -72.33 -25.99
N THR A 30 55.11 -72.81 -25.02
CA THR A 30 55.02 -74.25 -24.72
C THR A 30 54.27 -75.00 -25.82
N ALA A 31 53.16 -74.43 -26.31
CA ALA A 31 52.40 -75.00 -27.43
C ALA A 31 53.23 -75.04 -28.71
N ALA A 32 54.00 -73.99 -29.02
CA ALA A 32 54.91 -73.97 -30.16
C ALA A 32 56.04 -75.01 -30.02
N GLY A 33 56.61 -75.16 -28.82
CA GLY A 33 57.63 -76.17 -28.54
C GLY A 33 57.14 -77.60 -28.75
N GLN A 34 55.94 -77.92 -28.25
CA GLN A 34 55.32 -79.23 -28.47
C GLN A 34 54.94 -79.47 -29.94
N ALA A 35 54.52 -78.43 -30.67
CA ALA A 35 54.27 -78.54 -32.11
C ALA A 35 55.54 -78.87 -32.90
N VAL A 36 56.67 -78.21 -32.59
CA VAL A 36 57.98 -78.50 -33.20
C VAL A 36 58.47 -79.91 -32.86
N GLU A 37 58.28 -80.35 -31.61
CA GLU A 37 58.65 -81.71 -31.18
C GLU A 37 57.77 -82.78 -31.86
N GLY A 38 56.48 -82.50 -32.08
CA GLY A 38 55.57 -83.36 -32.84
C GLY A 38 55.98 -83.52 -34.30
N ILE A 39 56.40 -82.42 -34.96
CA ILE A 39 56.95 -82.44 -36.33
C ILE A 39 58.23 -83.28 -36.40
N ALA A 40 59.12 -83.16 -35.40
CA ALA A 40 60.37 -83.92 -35.37
C ALA A 40 60.16 -85.44 -35.23
N ARG A 41 59.09 -85.88 -34.54
CA ARG A 41 58.76 -87.30 -34.35
C ARG A 41 57.98 -87.90 -35.52
N GLN A 42 57.21 -87.10 -36.25
CA GLN A 42 56.45 -87.51 -37.43
C GLN A 42 56.55 -86.44 -38.54
N PRO A 43 57.60 -86.49 -39.38
CA PRO A 43 57.85 -85.45 -40.39
C PRO A 43 56.78 -85.42 -41.49
N GLU A 44 56.11 -86.55 -41.74
CA GLU A 44 55.02 -86.67 -42.72
C GLU A 44 53.77 -85.86 -42.33
N ALA A 45 53.60 -85.54 -41.04
CA ALA A 45 52.47 -84.77 -40.51
C ALA A 45 52.74 -83.24 -40.45
N GLU A 46 53.92 -82.79 -40.89
CA GLU A 46 54.36 -81.40 -40.76
C GLU A 46 53.37 -80.39 -41.35
N GLY A 47 52.85 -80.66 -42.55
CA GLY A 47 51.90 -79.76 -43.22
C GLY A 47 50.62 -79.55 -42.41
N LYS A 48 50.07 -80.63 -41.85
CA LYS A 48 48.82 -80.61 -41.07
C LYS A 48 49.03 -79.95 -39.70
N ILE A 49 50.15 -80.21 -39.03
CA ILE A 49 50.47 -79.59 -37.73
C ILE A 49 50.72 -78.08 -37.92
N ARG A 50 51.40 -77.65 -39.00
CA ARG A 50 51.65 -76.22 -39.26
C ARG A 50 50.38 -75.44 -39.58
N GLU A 51 49.42 -76.04 -40.31
CA GLU A 51 48.10 -75.43 -40.53
C GLU A 51 47.31 -75.29 -39.22
N GLU A 52 47.17 -76.38 -38.45
CA GLU A 52 46.40 -76.38 -37.20
C GLU A 52 47.01 -75.43 -36.14
N SER A 53 48.34 -75.40 -36.04
CA SER A 53 49.07 -74.48 -35.14
C SER A 53 48.91 -73.01 -35.54
N SER A 54 48.80 -72.72 -36.84
CA SER A 54 48.58 -71.36 -37.35
C SER A 54 47.15 -70.89 -37.06
N GLU A 55 46.18 -71.79 -37.03
CA GLU A 55 44.78 -71.47 -36.70
C GLU A 55 44.61 -71.15 -35.20
N TYR A 56 45.18 -71.95 -34.29
CA TYR A 56 45.10 -71.69 -32.84
C TYR A 56 45.85 -70.42 -32.41
N SER A 57 47.02 -70.15 -33.02
CA SER A 57 47.75 -68.90 -32.78
C SER A 57 46.99 -67.68 -33.31
N GLY A 58 46.33 -67.81 -34.47
CA GLY A 58 45.44 -66.80 -35.03
C GLY A 58 44.21 -66.52 -34.15
N LEU A 59 43.53 -67.56 -33.66
CA LEU A 59 42.36 -67.45 -32.78
C LEU A 59 42.72 -66.77 -31.44
N GLY A 60 43.88 -67.09 -30.86
CA GLY A 60 44.38 -66.44 -29.64
C GLY A 60 44.62 -64.94 -29.82
N LEU A 61 45.19 -64.53 -30.96
CA LEU A 61 45.36 -63.13 -31.32
C LEU A 61 44.02 -62.42 -31.50
N VAL A 62 43.05 -63.04 -32.19
CA VAL A 62 41.71 -62.47 -32.42
C VAL A 62 40.94 -62.26 -31.11
N ILE A 63 40.98 -63.21 -30.18
CA ILE A 63 40.30 -63.10 -28.88
C ILE A 63 40.95 -61.99 -28.02
N SER A 64 42.29 -61.93 -27.99
CA SER A 64 43.02 -60.89 -27.25
C SER A 64 42.72 -59.48 -27.81
N LEU A 65 42.74 -59.32 -29.14
CA LEU A 65 42.36 -58.08 -29.80
C LEU A 65 40.89 -57.72 -29.56
N GLY A 66 39.98 -58.69 -29.63
CA GLY A 66 38.56 -58.50 -29.34
C GLY A 66 38.29 -58.05 -27.91
N PHE A 67 39.00 -58.62 -26.93
CA PHE A 67 38.92 -58.22 -25.53
C PHE A 67 39.50 -56.81 -25.32
N GLY A 68 40.63 -56.50 -25.95
CA GLY A 68 41.21 -55.15 -25.98
C GLY A 68 40.24 -54.10 -26.55
N ILE A 69 39.58 -54.39 -27.68
CA ILE A 69 38.55 -53.51 -28.27
C ILE A 69 37.37 -53.33 -27.32
N ARG A 70 36.93 -54.40 -26.63
CA ARG A 70 35.83 -54.34 -25.66
C ARG A 70 36.19 -53.50 -24.43
N ILE A 71 37.40 -53.65 -23.91
CA ILE A 71 37.93 -52.86 -22.78
C ILE A 71 38.03 -51.38 -23.18
N MET A 72 38.66 -51.08 -24.34
CA MET A 72 38.77 -49.71 -24.85
C MET A 72 37.41 -49.05 -25.07
N ASN A 73 36.43 -49.79 -25.62
CA ASN A 73 35.07 -49.27 -25.79
C ASN A 73 34.32 -49.06 -24.47
N ARG A 74 34.62 -49.85 -23.44
CA ARG A 74 34.07 -49.67 -22.10
C ARG A 74 34.66 -48.43 -21.43
N GLU A 75 35.97 -48.23 -21.56
CA GLU A 75 36.69 -47.08 -21.02
C GLU A 75 36.27 -45.76 -21.68
N LYS A 76 36.13 -45.74 -23.02
CA LYS A 76 35.55 -44.59 -23.74
C LYS A 76 34.14 -44.25 -23.26
N ARG A 77 33.28 -45.25 -23.02
CA ARG A 77 31.92 -45.03 -22.50
C ARG A 77 31.92 -44.47 -21.08
N ILE A 78 32.76 -45.02 -20.19
CA ILE A 78 32.89 -44.54 -18.81
C ILE A 78 33.41 -43.10 -18.81
N GLY A 79 34.41 -42.78 -19.63
CA GLY A 79 34.92 -41.41 -19.80
C GLY A 79 33.86 -40.42 -20.28
N SER A 80 33.06 -40.81 -21.29
CA SER A 80 31.96 -39.96 -21.79
C SER A 80 30.88 -39.70 -20.74
N PHE A 81 30.57 -40.70 -19.91
CA PHE A 81 29.58 -40.59 -18.84
C PHE A 81 30.07 -39.74 -17.67
N GLN A 82 31.33 -39.90 -17.27
CA GLN A 82 31.97 -39.08 -16.24
C GLN A 82 32.09 -37.62 -16.69
N SER A 83 32.45 -37.39 -17.96
CA SER A 83 32.48 -36.05 -18.55
C SER A 83 31.09 -35.40 -18.53
N LYS A 84 30.06 -36.13 -18.97
CA LYS A 84 28.67 -35.64 -18.95
C LYS A 84 28.19 -35.26 -17.55
N LYS A 85 28.38 -36.14 -16.55
CA LYS A 85 28.04 -35.86 -15.16
C LYS A 85 28.82 -34.70 -14.55
N ARG A 86 30.10 -34.54 -14.92
CA ARG A 86 30.96 -33.43 -14.46
C ARG A 86 30.38 -32.07 -14.83
N TRP A 87 29.77 -31.95 -16.00
CA TRP A 87 29.23 -30.67 -16.51
C TRP A 87 27.75 -30.46 -16.18
N GLU A 88 26.94 -31.52 -16.15
CA GLU A 88 25.48 -31.40 -15.93
C GLU A 88 25.13 -30.83 -14.54
N PHE A 89 25.78 -31.31 -13.47
CA PHE A 89 25.44 -30.87 -12.11
C PHE A 89 25.76 -29.38 -11.87
N PRO A 90 26.95 -28.85 -12.20
CA PRO A 90 27.24 -27.42 -12.05
C PRO A 90 26.35 -26.52 -12.93
N ILE A 91 26.04 -26.96 -14.17
CA ILE A 91 25.17 -26.21 -15.08
C ILE A 91 23.76 -26.14 -14.51
N ASN A 92 23.22 -27.27 -14.04
CA ASN A 92 21.88 -27.31 -13.48
C ASN A 92 21.78 -26.54 -12.16
N ASN A 93 22.81 -26.58 -11.32
CA ASN A 93 22.89 -25.79 -10.10
C ASN A 93 22.92 -24.28 -10.40
N ARG A 94 23.71 -23.85 -11.39
CA ARG A 94 23.74 -22.44 -11.84
C ARG A 94 22.39 -22.02 -12.43
N LYS A 95 21.77 -22.86 -13.25
CA LYS A 95 20.44 -22.62 -13.82
C LYS A 95 19.41 -22.42 -12.69
N GLN A 96 19.39 -23.31 -11.70
CA GLN A 96 18.46 -23.21 -10.57
C GLN A 96 18.71 -21.93 -9.76
N ARG A 97 19.97 -21.57 -9.51
CA ARG A 97 20.30 -20.35 -8.77
C ARG A 97 19.83 -19.09 -9.50
N ILE A 98 20.07 -19.01 -10.81
CA ILE A 98 19.61 -17.89 -11.64
C ILE A 98 18.08 -17.82 -11.65
N LEU A 99 17.40 -18.96 -11.85
CA LEU A 99 15.94 -19.02 -11.84
C LEU A 99 15.36 -18.57 -10.49
N ASN A 100 15.94 -19.00 -9.38
CA ASN A 100 15.48 -18.58 -8.05
C ASN A 100 15.72 -17.08 -7.82
N THR A 101 16.85 -16.53 -8.28
CA THR A 101 17.13 -15.09 -8.19
C THR A 101 16.14 -14.28 -9.03
N ILE A 102 15.85 -14.70 -10.26
CA ILE A 102 14.86 -14.05 -11.13
C ILE A 102 13.48 -14.09 -10.48
N ARG A 103 13.03 -15.28 -10.04
CA ARG A 103 11.72 -15.43 -9.40
C ARG A 103 11.59 -14.56 -8.15
N ASN A 104 12.60 -14.57 -7.27
CA ASN A 104 12.59 -13.72 -6.08
C ASN A 104 12.51 -12.23 -6.45
N SER A 105 13.23 -11.79 -7.49
CA SER A 105 13.15 -10.41 -7.96
C SER A 105 11.79 -10.05 -8.56
N GLU A 106 11.14 -10.98 -9.27
CA GLU A 106 9.81 -10.81 -9.83
C GLU A 106 8.74 -10.76 -8.73
N GLU A 107 8.84 -11.62 -7.72
CA GLU A 107 7.95 -11.62 -6.54
C GLU A 107 8.07 -10.32 -5.75
N LEU A 108 9.30 -9.86 -5.47
CA LEU A 108 9.54 -8.58 -4.80
C LEU A 108 9.01 -7.40 -5.62
N ARG A 109 9.20 -7.42 -6.95
CA ARG A 109 8.67 -6.39 -7.85
C ARG A 109 7.14 -6.40 -7.85
N GLY A 110 6.52 -7.57 -7.93
CA GLY A 110 5.07 -7.74 -7.87
C GLY A 110 4.50 -7.21 -6.56
N GLY A 111 5.09 -7.60 -5.43
CA GLY A 111 4.71 -7.09 -4.11
C GLY A 111 4.88 -5.58 -3.97
N ALA A 112 5.98 -5.01 -4.49
CA ALA A 112 6.20 -3.56 -4.47
C ALA A 112 5.17 -2.79 -5.32
N ILE A 113 4.81 -3.32 -6.49
CA ILE A 113 3.76 -2.73 -7.35
C ILE A 113 2.42 -2.76 -6.63
N GLU A 114 2.04 -3.88 -6.02
CA GLU A 114 0.78 -4.01 -5.29
C GLU A 114 0.71 -3.02 -4.12
N GLN A 115 1.79 -2.88 -3.35
CA GLN A 115 1.85 -1.91 -2.26
C GLN A 115 1.74 -0.47 -2.77
N LEU A 116 2.39 -0.16 -3.89
CA LEU A 116 2.31 1.15 -4.52
C LEU A 116 0.91 1.46 -5.07
N GLU A 117 0.23 0.48 -5.66
CA GLU A 117 -1.16 0.62 -6.09
C GLU A 117 -2.11 0.83 -4.92
N LYS A 118 -1.94 0.08 -3.82
CA LYS A 118 -2.69 0.28 -2.57
C LYS A 118 -2.45 1.68 -1.99
N ALA A 119 -1.21 2.14 -1.97
CA ALA A 119 -0.86 3.49 -1.51
C ALA A 119 -1.51 4.57 -2.40
N ARG A 120 -1.47 4.42 -3.72
CA ARG A 120 -2.14 5.32 -4.67
C ARG A 120 -3.66 5.32 -4.51
N ALA A 121 -4.28 4.17 -4.26
CA ALA A 121 -5.71 4.09 -4.01
C ALA A 121 -6.10 4.81 -2.71
N ARG A 122 -5.31 4.64 -1.65
CA ARG A 122 -5.50 5.39 -0.39
C ARG A 122 -5.33 6.89 -0.58
N LEU A 123 -4.31 7.31 -1.33
CA LEU A 123 -4.09 8.71 -1.63
C LEU A 123 -5.29 9.32 -2.38
N ARG A 124 -5.78 8.65 -3.43
CA ARG A 124 -6.98 9.09 -4.16
C ARG A 124 -8.21 9.20 -3.26
N LYS A 125 -8.39 8.25 -2.34
CA LYS A 125 -9.49 8.31 -1.36
C LYS A 125 -9.37 9.54 -0.46
N VAL A 126 -8.18 9.79 0.09
CA VAL A 126 -7.92 10.95 0.95
C VAL A 126 -8.10 12.26 0.18
N GLU A 127 -7.69 12.32 -1.08
CA GLU A 127 -7.87 13.48 -1.94
C GLU A 127 -9.35 13.80 -2.16
N ILE A 128 -10.17 12.79 -2.47
CA ILE A 128 -11.63 12.94 -2.61
C ILE A 128 -12.26 13.40 -1.28
N GLU A 129 -11.87 12.80 -0.16
CA GLU A 129 -12.37 13.19 1.16
C GLU A 129 -11.97 14.63 1.50
N ALA A 130 -10.72 15.02 1.24
CA ALA A 130 -10.24 16.38 1.47
C ALA A 130 -10.97 17.41 0.60
N ASP A 131 -11.24 17.08 -0.67
CA ASP A 131 -12.04 17.92 -1.56
C ASP A 131 -13.49 18.03 -1.07
N GLN A 132 -14.08 16.94 -0.60
CA GLN A 132 -15.41 16.95 -0.01
C GLN A 132 -15.46 17.81 1.25
N PHE A 133 -14.47 17.69 2.15
CA PHE A 133 -14.35 18.55 3.33
C PHE A 133 -14.20 20.01 2.95
N ARG A 134 -13.40 20.32 1.92
CA ARG A 134 -13.20 21.69 1.42
C ARG A 134 -14.51 22.27 0.91
N VAL A 135 -15.24 21.56 0.06
CA VAL A 135 -16.53 22.00 -0.49
C VAL A 135 -17.57 22.14 0.61
N ASN A 136 -17.68 21.16 1.51
CA ASN A 136 -18.62 21.22 2.62
C ASN A 136 -18.32 22.40 3.54
N GLY A 137 -17.05 22.59 3.91
CA GLY A 137 -16.59 23.70 4.73
C GLY A 137 -16.91 25.06 4.12
N TYR A 138 -16.69 25.26 2.81
CA TYR A 138 -17.11 26.49 2.14
C TYR A 138 -18.63 26.71 2.19
N SER A 139 -19.42 25.65 2.03
CA SER A 139 -20.88 25.75 2.09
C SER A 139 -21.40 26.05 3.50
N GLU A 140 -20.75 25.51 4.53
CA GLU A 140 -21.06 25.77 5.93
C GLU A 140 -20.70 27.21 6.32
N ILE A 141 -19.50 27.67 5.94
CA ILE A 141 -19.07 29.06 6.18
C ILE A 141 -20.03 30.05 5.53
N GLU A 142 -20.44 29.83 4.28
CA GLU A 142 -21.38 30.76 3.62
C GLU A 142 -22.75 30.75 4.30
N ARG A 143 -23.21 29.59 4.78
CA ARG A 143 -24.45 29.47 5.55
C ARG A 143 -24.37 30.21 6.89
N GLU A 144 -23.28 30.04 7.63
CA GLU A 144 -23.06 30.72 8.91
C GLU A 144 -22.96 32.22 8.75
N LYS A 145 -22.24 32.68 7.71
CA LYS A 145 -22.16 34.09 7.35
C LYS A 145 -23.55 34.67 7.07
N LEU A 146 -24.38 33.97 6.29
CA LEU A 146 -25.74 34.41 5.98
C LEU A 146 -26.63 34.43 7.23
N ASN A 147 -26.50 33.42 8.10
CA ASN A 147 -27.20 33.39 9.39
C ASN A 147 -26.80 34.55 10.30
N LEU A 148 -25.50 34.87 10.36
CA LEU A 148 -24.99 36.00 11.14
C LEU A 148 -25.49 37.35 10.59
N ILE A 149 -25.51 37.52 9.27
CA ILE A 149 -26.06 38.72 8.63
C ILE A 149 -27.55 38.85 8.97
N ASN A 150 -28.32 37.77 8.84
CA ASN A 150 -29.76 37.78 9.14
C ASN A 150 -30.05 38.07 10.62
N SER A 151 -29.27 37.49 11.54
CA SER A 151 -29.43 37.76 12.97
C SER A 151 -29.08 39.21 13.31
N THR A 152 -27.99 39.73 12.74
CA THR A 152 -27.58 41.13 12.89
C THR A 152 -28.64 42.08 12.36
N TYR A 153 -29.20 41.79 11.19
CA TYR A 153 -30.27 42.59 10.61
C TYR A 153 -31.52 42.61 11.50
N LYS A 154 -31.92 41.43 12.03
CA LYS A 154 -33.04 41.33 12.98
C LYS A 154 -32.79 42.12 14.26
N THR A 155 -31.57 42.08 14.81
CA THR A 155 -31.21 42.88 15.99
C THR A 155 -31.23 44.38 15.68
N LEU A 156 -30.80 44.80 14.49
CA LEU A 156 -30.86 46.19 14.05
C LEU A 156 -32.31 46.67 13.91
N GLU A 157 -33.19 45.88 13.31
CA GLU A 157 -34.62 46.19 13.19
C GLU A 157 -35.28 46.32 14.57
N GLN A 158 -34.96 45.43 15.51
CA GLN A 158 -35.44 45.54 16.89
C GLN A 158 -34.96 46.82 17.57
N LEU A 159 -33.70 47.20 17.36
CA LEU A 159 -33.14 48.43 17.90
C LEU A 159 -33.82 49.67 17.30
N GLU A 160 -34.10 49.65 16.01
CA GLU A 160 -34.80 50.74 15.31
C GLU A 160 -36.23 50.90 15.86
N ASN A 161 -36.96 49.80 16.02
CA ASN A 161 -38.30 49.81 16.63
C ASN A 161 -38.27 50.37 18.06
N TYR A 162 -37.31 49.93 18.87
CA TYR A 162 -37.13 50.44 20.24
C TYR A 162 -36.86 51.95 20.28
N LYS A 163 -36.02 52.45 19.37
CA LYS A 163 -35.76 53.89 19.25
C LYS A 163 -37.04 54.65 18.87
N ASN A 164 -37.82 54.13 17.92
CA ASN A 164 -39.07 54.74 17.50
C ASN A 164 -40.09 54.81 18.65
N GLU A 165 -40.21 53.73 19.44
CA GLU A 165 -41.05 53.69 20.64
C GLU A 165 -40.59 54.72 21.69
N THR A 166 -39.27 54.82 21.91
CA THR A 166 -38.68 55.78 22.85
C THR A 166 -38.96 57.22 22.42
N ILE A 167 -38.81 57.53 21.12
CA ILE A 167 -39.11 58.86 20.58
C ILE A 167 -40.59 59.19 20.78
N HIS A 168 -41.49 58.26 20.47
CA HIS A 168 -42.93 58.46 20.66
C HIS A 168 -43.29 58.70 22.14
N PHE A 169 -42.68 57.94 23.05
CA PHE A 169 -42.86 58.13 24.49
C PHE A 169 -42.39 59.51 24.95
N GLU A 170 -41.20 59.94 24.55
CA GLU A 170 -40.67 61.27 24.91
C GLU A 170 -41.47 62.41 24.27
N GLN A 171 -41.98 62.24 23.05
CA GLN A 171 -42.93 63.18 22.43
C GLN A 171 -44.19 63.33 23.27
N GLN A 172 -44.80 62.21 23.69
CA GLN A 172 -46.00 62.25 24.50
C GLN A 172 -45.74 62.88 25.88
N ARG A 173 -44.58 62.58 26.47
CA ARG A 173 -44.13 63.20 27.71
C ARG A 173 -43.99 64.71 27.57
N ALA A 174 -43.33 65.19 26.52
CA ALA A 174 -43.18 66.61 26.23
C ALA A 174 -44.53 67.31 26.02
N ILE A 175 -45.44 66.71 25.24
CA ILE A 175 -46.80 67.22 25.04
C ILE A 175 -47.54 67.35 26.37
N ASN A 176 -47.48 66.32 27.23
CA ASN A 176 -48.15 66.36 28.53
C ASN A 176 -47.55 67.41 29.46
N GLN A 177 -46.22 67.59 29.47
CA GLN A 177 -45.57 68.64 30.25
C GLN A 177 -45.99 70.04 29.79
N VAL A 178 -46.01 70.28 28.47
CA VAL A 178 -46.47 71.56 27.90
C VAL A 178 -47.94 71.80 28.24
N ARG A 179 -48.80 70.79 28.08
CA ARG A 179 -50.23 70.88 28.42
C ARG A 179 -50.43 71.27 29.88
N GLN A 180 -49.70 70.64 30.80
CA GLN A 180 -49.79 70.96 32.23
C GLN A 180 -49.34 72.39 32.53
N ARG A 181 -48.24 72.86 31.91
CA ARG A 181 -47.77 74.25 32.08
C ARG A 181 -48.78 75.26 31.55
N VAL A 182 -49.32 75.03 30.35
CA VAL A 182 -50.35 75.89 29.75
C VAL A 182 -51.60 75.91 30.63
N PHE A 183 -52.03 74.76 31.15
CA PHE A 183 -53.17 74.67 32.06
C PHE A 183 -52.94 75.45 33.37
N GLN A 184 -51.77 75.30 33.98
CA GLN A 184 -51.40 76.06 35.19
C GLN A 184 -51.37 77.56 34.93
N GLN A 185 -50.83 77.99 33.80
CA GLN A 185 -50.79 79.40 33.41
C GLN A 185 -52.19 79.97 33.16
N ALA A 186 -53.07 79.21 32.50
CA ALA A 186 -54.46 79.58 32.29
C ALA A 186 -55.22 79.70 33.63
N LEU A 187 -55.02 78.76 34.56
CA LEU A 187 -55.60 78.82 35.90
C LEU A 187 -55.11 80.05 36.69
N GLN A 188 -53.81 80.35 36.66
CA GLN A 188 -53.27 81.55 37.32
C GLN A 188 -53.83 82.84 36.71
N GLY A 189 -53.95 82.89 35.38
CA GLY A 189 -54.58 84.03 34.68
C GLY A 189 -56.06 84.20 35.03
N ALA A 190 -56.81 83.09 35.08
CA ALA A 190 -58.21 83.09 35.49
C ALA A 190 -58.37 83.54 36.95
N LEU A 191 -57.54 83.03 37.87
CA LEU A 191 -57.50 83.45 39.26
C LEU A 191 -57.19 84.94 39.41
N GLY A 192 -56.17 85.46 38.70
CA GLY A 192 -55.85 86.88 38.69
C GLY A 192 -57.01 87.75 38.22
N THR A 193 -57.69 87.32 37.15
CA THR A 193 -58.88 88.00 36.62
C THR A 193 -60.03 87.98 37.61
N LEU A 194 -60.33 86.81 38.20
CA LEU A 194 -61.37 86.65 39.20
C LEU A 194 -61.11 87.55 40.41
N ASN A 195 -59.86 87.60 40.88
CA ASN A 195 -59.44 88.44 42.01
C ASN A 195 -59.61 89.94 41.72
N SER A 196 -59.36 90.37 40.48
CA SER A 196 -59.61 91.76 40.06
C SER A 196 -61.10 92.10 39.87
N CYS A 197 -61.96 91.09 39.65
CA CYS A 197 -63.38 91.26 39.33
C CYS A 197 -64.32 90.93 40.52
N LEU A 198 -63.76 90.57 41.67
CA LEU A 198 -64.46 90.22 42.92
C LEU A 198 -65.15 91.47 43.52
N THR A 199 -66.28 91.84 42.94
CA THR A 199 -67.20 92.87 43.45
C THR A 199 -68.34 92.23 44.24
N ASN A 200 -69.00 93.00 45.12
CA ASN A 200 -70.10 92.49 45.95
C ASN A 200 -71.22 91.82 45.14
N GLU A 201 -71.48 92.30 43.92
CA GLU A 201 -72.50 91.72 43.04
C GLU A 201 -72.11 90.34 42.48
N LEU A 202 -70.84 90.17 42.06
CA LEU A 202 -70.35 88.89 41.58
C LEU A 202 -70.34 87.85 42.72
N HIS A 203 -69.98 88.26 43.94
CA HIS A 203 -70.06 87.42 45.14
C HIS A 203 -71.49 86.91 45.40
N LEU A 204 -72.48 87.81 45.41
CA LEU A 204 -73.87 87.43 45.68
C LEU A 204 -74.44 86.47 44.62
N ARG A 205 -74.15 86.73 43.33
CA ARG A 205 -74.55 85.82 42.23
C ARG A 205 -73.91 84.44 42.39
N THR A 206 -72.62 84.40 42.74
CA THR A 206 -71.90 83.13 42.94
C THR A 206 -72.46 82.35 44.15
N ILE A 207 -72.75 83.02 45.26
CA ILE A 207 -73.35 82.39 46.45
C ILE A 207 -74.73 81.81 46.11
N SER A 208 -75.58 82.59 45.43
CA SER A 208 -76.91 82.12 45.02
C SER A 208 -76.83 80.90 44.09
N ALA A 209 -75.92 80.92 43.10
CA ALA A 209 -75.69 79.78 42.21
C ALA A 209 -75.20 78.53 42.96
N ASN A 210 -74.26 78.68 43.90
CA ASN A 210 -73.75 77.57 44.71
C ASN A 210 -74.83 76.97 45.62
N ILE A 211 -75.69 77.80 46.23
CA ILE A 211 -76.84 77.33 47.01
C ILE A 211 -77.81 76.53 46.13
N GLY A 212 -78.10 77.03 44.93
CA GLY A 212 -78.94 76.32 43.94
C GLY A 212 -78.36 74.95 43.55
N MET A 213 -77.05 74.89 43.25
CA MET A 213 -76.38 73.61 42.97
C MET A 213 -76.43 72.64 44.15
N PHE A 214 -76.25 73.14 45.38
CA PHE A 214 -76.31 72.31 46.57
C PHE A 214 -77.72 71.76 46.83
N GLY A 215 -78.75 72.56 46.56
CA GLY A 215 -80.14 72.12 46.58
C GLY A 215 -80.38 70.98 45.57
N ALA A 216 -79.94 71.16 44.32
CA ALA A 216 -80.07 70.15 43.28
C ALA A 216 -79.31 68.84 43.62
N MET A 217 -78.10 68.93 44.15
CA MET A 217 -77.36 67.73 44.60
C MET A 217 -78.09 66.99 45.73
N LYS A 218 -78.74 67.73 46.64
CA LYS A 218 -79.52 67.14 47.72
C LYS A 218 -80.80 66.46 47.22
N GLU A 219 -81.42 66.98 46.17
CA GLU A 219 -82.57 66.34 45.49
C GLU A 219 -82.17 65.08 44.71
N ILE A 220 -80.94 65.01 44.18
CA ILE A 220 -80.43 63.82 43.47
C ILE A 220 -80.01 62.70 44.44
N THR A 221 -79.65 63.05 45.68
CA THR A 221 -79.10 62.10 46.67
C THR A 221 -80.17 61.50 47.61
N ASN A 222 -81.39 62.04 47.62
CA ASN A 222 -82.56 61.49 48.33
C ASN A 222 -83.45 60.67 47.40
#